data_AF-H1LWW3-F1
#
_entry.id   AF-H1LWW3-F1
#
_cell.length_a   1.000
_cell.length_b   1.000
_cell.length_c   1.000
_cell.angle_alpha   90.00
_cell.angle_beta   90.00
_cell.angle_gamma   90.00
#
_symmetry.space_group_name_H-M   'P 1'
#
loop_
_entity.id
_entity.type
_entity.pdbx_description
1 polymer ?
#
loop_
_entity_poly.entity_id
_entity_poly.type
_entity_poly.pdbx_seq_one_letter_code
_entity_poly.pdbx_strand_id
1 'polypeptide(L)'
;MKKLKRLLVISIIGLLIIGCSSKVGRIKEQLDLGSKYMAELDYENAIIALNKAIEIDPKNVDAYAMLAKVYEKSGRPDEAKSTLEKALEIENLSSEKTAEINEEIEGLQYLVKISQIPKEYDESLSIELSNAKSLRIFYTIEAENSEMSIVDGEYTNPIILDKNGTYIITTYTMDENDVKHDEAKVKYTIKLKSVSNDNSSSEAKSEEDKSEISKGWKQVGEDLYYYGDTGKPVNGEQVIYDKSYYFDDEGKLIRNQFVREEIDASEKDDIYYKLINAGEDVYILGDYADSNGVLWDVAELSSDGEVIDRGDYYEVTEVKITGWNYDKEYNKTDMYAPKDIGSIKIRKDAKLVTFEDENENGDTYLNYYIADTYYNVAGGKLSEVTLPETLDLDNNWNTVVDKEGYIIGAKPVYDADDSGTGMLTYEQ
;
A
#
# COMPACT_ATOMS: atom_id res chain seq x y z
N MET A 1 16.81 55.29 -56.55
CA MET A 1 16.03 54.07 -56.21
C MET A 1 16.83 52.98 -55.49
N LYS A 2 18.10 52.65 -55.85
CA LYS A 2 18.89 51.59 -55.18
C LYS A 2 19.25 51.88 -53.70
N LYS A 3 19.51 53.14 -53.32
CA LYS A 3 19.81 53.53 -51.91
C LYS A 3 18.58 53.44 -51.00
N LEU A 4 17.38 53.76 -51.51
CA LEU A 4 16.13 53.70 -50.75
C LEU A 4 15.70 52.24 -50.48
N LYS A 5 15.89 51.34 -51.45
CA LYS A 5 15.68 49.89 -51.25
C LYS A 5 16.64 49.30 -50.21
N ARG A 6 17.92 49.74 -50.15
CA ARG A 6 18.86 49.30 -49.11
C ARG A 6 18.48 49.80 -47.71
N LEU A 7 18.01 51.03 -47.57
CA LEU A 7 17.55 51.58 -46.28
C LEU A 7 16.30 50.86 -45.75
N LEU A 8 15.37 50.50 -46.63
CA LEU A 8 14.15 49.78 -46.29
C LEU A 8 14.44 48.33 -45.86
N VAL A 9 15.41 47.67 -46.50
CA VAL A 9 15.88 46.32 -46.10
C VAL A 9 16.60 46.35 -44.75
N ILE A 10 17.44 47.36 -44.48
CA ILE A 10 18.12 47.51 -43.17
C ILE A 10 17.12 47.84 -42.05
N SER A 11 16.07 48.62 -42.34
CA SER A 11 14.99 48.92 -41.38
C SER A 11 14.13 47.70 -41.05
N ILE A 12 13.85 46.82 -42.03
CA ILE A 12 13.11 45.57 -41.81
C ILE A 12 13.96 44.57 -41.02
N ILE A 13 15.27 44.50 -41.28
CA ILE A 13 16.20 43.68 -40.50
C ILE A 13 16.32 44.21 -39.06
N GLY A 14 16.37 45.53 -38.87
CA GLY A 14 16.38 46.15 -37.54
C GLY A 14 15.10 45.89 -36.72
N LEU A 15 13.93 45.86 -37.36
CA LEU A 15 12.65 45.52 -36.71
C LEU A 15 12.53 44.03 -36.35
N LEU A 16 13.11 43.14 -37.15
CA LEU A 16 13.15 41.70 -36.86
C LEU A 16 14.10 41.35 -35.70
N ILE A 17 15.20 42.08 -35.53
CA ILE A 17 16.17 41.84 -34.44
C ILE A 17 15.62 42.30 -33.08
N ILE A 18 14.84 43.38 -33.05
CA ILE A 18 14.22 43.90 -31.81
C ILE A 18 13.13 42.93 -31.29
N GLY A 19 12.34 42.32 -32.19
CA GLY A 19 11.30 41.36 -31.84
C GLY A 19 11.80 40.02 -31.26
N CYS A 20 12.97 39.53 -31.70
CA CYS A 20 13.56 38.30 -31.14
C CYS A 20 14.17 38.51 -29.75
N SER A 21 14.73 39.71 -29.48
CA SER A 21 15.32 40.03 -28.19
C SER A 21 14.29 40.05 -27.03
N SER A 22 13.05 40.42 -27.32
CA SER A 22 11.97 40.43 -26.31
C SER A 22 11.41 39.04 -26.03
N LYS A 23 11.38 38.13 -27.03
CA LYS A 23 10.92 36.74 -26.85
C LYS A 23 11.86 35.97 -25.91
N VAL A 24 13.17 36.01 -26.18
CA VAL A 24 14.19 35.35 -25.36
C VAL A 24 14.18 35.90 -23.93
N GLY A 25 14.05 37.22 -23.76
CA GLY A 25 13.96 37.83 -22.44
C GLY A 25 12.74 37.35 -21.64
N ARG A 26 11.56 37.25 -22.27
CA ARG A 26 10.34 36.75 -21.62
C ARG A 26 10.42 35.28 -21.25
N ILE A 27 11.03 34.43 -22.09
CA ILE A 27 11.26 33.02 -21.76
C ILE A 27 12.15 32.94 -20.52
N LYS A 28 13.29 33.64 -20.54
CA LYS A 28 14.22 33.66 -19.40
C LYS A 28 13.54 34.10 -18.11
N GLU A 29 12.73 35.16 -18.16
CA GLU A 29 11.95 35.61 -17.00
C GLU A 29 11.03 34.52 -16.44
N GLN A 30 10.35 33.76 -17.32
CA GLN A 30 9.51 32.64 -16.88
C GLN A 30 10.31 31.46 -16.31
N LEU A 31 11.48 31.14 -16.87
CA LEU A 31 12.39 30.12 -16.32
C LEU A 31 12.95 30.52 -14.94
N ASP A 32 13.33 31.80 -14.79
CA ASP A 32 13.81 32.35 -13.53
C ASP A 32 12.70 32.32 -12.46
N LEU A 33 11.45 32.65 -12.83
CA LEU A 33 10.29 32.51 -11.95
C LEU A 33 10.02 31.04 -11.58
N GLY A 34 10.07 30.12 -12.55
CA GLY A 34 9.93 28.69 -12.29
C GLY A 34 10.95 28.18 -11.28
N SER A 35 12.22 28.55 -11.47
CA SER A 35 13.32 28.22 -10.54
C SER A 35 13.09 28.78 -9.14
N LYS A 36 12.63 30.03 -9.06
CA LYS A 36 12.35 30.70 -7.78
C LYS A 36 11.24 29.97 -7.02
N TYR A 37 10.10 29.72 -7.67
CA TYR A 37 8.98 29.03 -7.04
C TYR A 37 9.34 27.60 -6.64
N MET A 38 10.13 26.89 -7.46
CA MET A 38 10.65 25.56 -7.12
C MET A 38 11.52 25.59 -5.85
N ALA A 39 12.38 26.61 -5.68
CA ALA A 39 13.18 26.79 -4.48
C ALA A 39 12.35 27.14 -3.23
N GLU A 40 11.18 27.73 -3.42
CA GLU A 40 10.20 28.05 -2.36
C GLU A 40 9.23 26.88 -2.05
N LEU A 41 9.42 25.73 -2.73
CA LEU A 41 8.53 24.56 -2.72
C LEU A 41 7.10 24.87 -3.21
N ASP A 42 6.93 25.96 -3.97
CA ASP A 42 5.66 26.37 -4.57
C ASP A 42 5.57 25.81 -5.99
N TYR A 43 5.40 24.49 -6.07
CA TYR A 43 5.49 23.77 -7.33
C TYR A 43 4.39 24.14 -8.32
N GLU A 44 3.18 24.46 -7.86
CA GLU A 44 2.08 24.85 -8.74
C GLU A 44 2.35 26.19 -9.44
N ASN A 45 2.90 27.19 -8.74
CA ASN A 45 3.31 28.43 -9.39
C ASN A 45 4.55 28.25 -10.30
N ALA A 46 5.46 27.33 -9.95
CA ALA A 46 6.58 26.97 -10.82
C ALA A 46 6.09 26.37 -12.15
N ILE A 47 5.13 25.42 -12.09
CA ILE A 47 4.49 24.79 -13.25
C ILE A 47 3.81 25.85 -14.13
N ILE A 48 3.08 26.81 -13.55
CA ILE A 48 2.43 27.89 -14.30
C ILE A 48 3.47 28.75 -15.05
N ALA A 49 4.58 29.12 -14.41
CA ALA A 49 5.63 29.91 -15.04
C ALA A 49 6.29 29.15 -16.20
N LEU A 50 6.64 27.88 -15.99
CA LEU A 50 7.32 27.07 -17.01
C LEU A 50 6.40 26.73 -18.19
N ASN A 51 5.10 26.50 -17.96
CA ASN A 51 4.13 26.38 -19.04
C ASN A 51 4.06 27.66 -19.89
N LYS A 52 4.13 28.85 -19.29
CA LYS A 52 4.21 30.11 -20.06
C LYS A 52 5.50 30.19 -20.89
N ALA A 53 6.62 29.67 -20.39
CA ALA A 53 7.87 29.60 -21.17
C ALA A 53 7.69 28.72 -22.42
N ILE A 54 7.04 27.55 -22.25
CA ILE A 54 6.71 26.62 -23.33
C ILE A 54 5.70 27.24 -24.32
N GLU A 55 4.67 27.95 -23.84
CA GLU A 55 3.72 28.66 -24.71
C GLU A 55 4.40 29.73 -25.56
N ILE A 56 5.38 30.44 -24.99
CA ILE A 56 6.17 31.42 -25.74
C ILE A 56 7.01 30.69 -26.79
N ASP A 57 7.70 29.60 -26.42
CA ASP A 57 8.53 28.82 -27.34
C ASP A 57 8.37 27.31 -27.19
N PRO A 58 7.46 26.68 -27.96
CA PRO A 58 7.17 25.26 -27.83
C PRO A 58 8.32 24.31 -28.20
N LYS A 59 9.40 24.83 -28.80
CA LYS A 59 10.63 24.09 -29.14
C LYS A 59 11.74 24.27 -28.10
N ASN A 60 11.47 24.96 -26.99
CA ASN A 60 12.46 25.20 -25.95
C ASN A 60 12.59 23.98 -25.03
N VAL A 61 13.58 23.13 -25.32
CA VAL A 61 13.87 21.90 -24.56
C VAL A 61 14.16 22.18 -23.08
N ASP A 62 14.86 23.28 -22.78
CA ASP A 62 15.20 23.66 -21.41
C ASP A 62 13.95 23.93 -20.56
N ALA A 63 12.90 24.51 -21.16
CA ALA A 63 11.64 24.76 -20.47
C ALA A 63 10.91 23.46 -20.11
N TYR A 64 10.94 22.44 -20.98
CA TYR A 64 10.38 21.12 -20.67
C TYR A 64 11.21 20.40 -19.61
N ALA A 65 12.54 20.41 -19.72
CA ALA A 65 13.43 19.80 -18.73
C ALA A 65 13.24 20.41 -17.34
N MET A 66 13.16 21.75 -17.25
CA MET A 66 12.87 22.41 -15.98
C MET A 66 11.48 22.07 -15.43
N LEU A 67 10.47 21.90 -16.31
CA LEU A 67 9.12 21.52 -15.87
C LEU A 67 9.09 20.08 -15.35
N ALA A 68 9.79 19.15 -16.03
CA ALA A 68 9.97 17.78 -15.55
C ALA A 68 10.67 17.77 -14.18
N LYS A 69 11.71 18.60 -14.02
CA LYS A 69 12.42 18.72 -12.73
C LYS A 69 11.54 19.23 -11.60
N VAL A 70 10.62 20.14 -11.89
CA VAL A 70 9.60 20.60 -10.92
C VAL A 70 8.69 19.44 -10.53
N TYR A 71 8.20 18.66 -11.51
CA TYR A 71 7.39 17.48 -11.23
C TYR A 71 8.14 16.44 -10.38
N GLU A 72 9.40 16.14 -10.70
CA GLU A 72 10.27 15.28 -9.88
C GLU A 72 10.36 15.76 -8.44
N LYS A 73 10.71 17.04 -8.24
CA LYS A 73 10.87 17.59 -6.88
C LYS A 73 9.57 17.61 -6.10
N SER A 74 8.44 17.67 -6.78
CA SER A 74 7.10 17.57 -6.20
C SER A 74 6.57 16.14 -6.00
N GLY A 75 7.37 15.11 -6.32
CA GLY A 75 6.95 13.70 -6.19
C GLY A 75 5.92 13.26 -7.23
N ARG A 76 6.02 13.79 -8.45
CA ARG A 76 5.06 13.58 -9.56
C ARG A 76 5.78 12.94 -10.78
N PRO A 77 6.31 11.71 -10.65
CA PRO A 77 7.13 11.08 -11.70
C PRO A 77 6.38 10.84 -13.01
N ASP A 78 5.07 10.59 -12.96
CA ASP A 78 4.27 10.34 -14.18
C ASP A 78 4.18 11.60 -15.05
N GLU A 79 3.93 12.76 -14.43
CA GLU A 79 3.91 14.05 -15.13
C GLU A 79 5.30 14.48 -15.60
N ALA A 80 6.35 14.18 -14.82
CA ALA A 80 7.73 14.39 -15.24
C ALA A 80 8.03 13.60 -16.52
N LYS A 81 7.72 12.30 -16.53
CA LYS A 81 7.89 11.41 -17.68
C LYS A 81 7.15 11.93 -18.91
N SER A 82 5.86 12.25 -18.78
CA SER A 82 5.07 12.78 -19.89
C SER A 82 5.62 14.10 -20.44
N THR A 83 6.21 14.94 -19.57
CA THR A 83 6.82 16.20 -19.97
C THR A 83 8.11 15.97 -20.76
N LEU A 84 8.95 15.03 -20.32
CA LEU A 84 10.18 14.63 -21.01
C LEU A 84 9.90 13.95 -22.35
N GLU A 85 8.89 13.10 -22.42
CA GLU A 85 8.44 12.48 -23.68
C GLU A 85 8.04 13.53 -24.72
N LYS A 86 7.34 14.60 -24.31
CA LYS A 86 7.06 15.74 -25.20
C LYS A 86 8.32 16.47 -25.65
N ALA A 87 9.34 16.56 -24.80
CA ALA A 87 10.61 17.17 -25.18
C ALA A 87 11.34 16.34 -26.27
N LEU A 88 11.21 15.01 -26.23
CA LEU A 88 11.76 14.11 -27.25
C LEU A 88 11.08 14.26 -28.62
N GLU A 89 9.86 14.79 -28.69
CA GLU A 89 9.16 15.07 -29.94
C GLU A 89 9.70 16.31 -30.69
N ILE A 90 10.58 17.10 -30.07
CA ILE A 90 11.13 18.32 -30.68
C ILE A 90 12.13 17.97 -31.80
N GLU A 91 11.83 18.45 -33.01
CA GLU A 91 12.67 18.21 -34.19
C GLU A 91 14.10 18.74 -34.03
N ASN A 92 15.08 17.97 -34.52
CA ASN A 92 16.52 18.27 -34.47
C ASN A 92 17.13 18.29 -33.06
N LEU A 93 16.54 17.54 -32.12
CA LEU A 93 17.21 17.21 -30.87
C LEU A 93 18.54 16.50 -31.15
N SER A 94 19.63 16.96 -30.54
CA SER A 94 20.93 16.29 -30.65
C SER A 94 20.87 14.91 -29.99
N SER A 95 21.62 13.95 -30.51
CA SER A 95 21.70 12.60 -29.93
C SER A 95 22.13 12.60 -28.46
N GLU A 96 22.99 13.54 -28.07
CA GLU A 96 23.40 13.75 -26.67
C GLU A 96 22.20 14.13 -25.79
N LYS A 97 21.44 15.17 -26.18
CA LYS A 97 20.25 15.59 -25.44
C LYS A 97 19.15 14.53 -25.40
N THR A 98 18.99 13.74 -26.46
CA THR A 98 18.07 12.59 -26.47
C THR A 98 18.49 11.52 -25.45
N ALA A 99 19.79 11.22 -25.37
CA ALA A 99 20.31 10.25 -24.39
C ALA A 99 20.10 10.74 -22.95
N GLU A 100 20.39 12.02 -22.68
CA GLU A 100 20.17 12.67 -21.38
C GLU A 100 18.71 12.55 -20.93
N ILE A 101 17.75 12.87 -21.80
CA ILE A 101 16.32 12.80 -21.46
C ILE A 101 15.86 11.35 -21.22
N ASN A 102 16.35 10.39 -22.01
CA ASN A 102 16.01 8.98 -21.80
C ASN A 102 16.56 8.45 -20.46
N GLU A 103 17.77 8.85 -20.08
CA GLU A 103 18.36 8.51 -18.78
C GLU A 103 17.54 9.12 -17.64
N GLU A 104 17.08 10.38 -17.77
CA GLU A 104 16.21 11.03 -16.79
C GLU A 104 14.87 10.26 -16.66
N ILE A 105 14.23 9.88 -17.78
CA ILE A 105 13.00 9.06 -17.78
C ILE A 105 13.22 7.71 -17.07
N GLU A 106 14.34 7.04 -17.32
CA GLU A 106 14.68 5.78 -16.65
C GLU A 106 14.89 5.99 -15.14
N GLY A 107 15.45 7.13 -14.72
CA GLY A 107 15.63 7.49 -13.32
C GLY A 107 14.32 7.67 -12.54
N LEU A 108 13.25 8.10 -13.20
CA LEU A 108 11.95 8.37 -12.57
C LEU A 108 11.33 7.14 -11.88
N GLN A 109 11.70 5.93 -12.29
CA GLN A 109 11.20 4.69 -11.66
C GLN A 109 11.65 4.51 -10.21
N TYR A 110 12.73 5.19 -9.80
CA TYR A 110 13.26 5.19 -8.43
C TYR A 110 12.65 6.29 -7.57
N LEU A 111 11.96 7.27 -8.16
CA LEU A 111 11.41 8.39 -7.44
C LEU A 111 10.15 8.01 -6.68
N VAL A 112 9.97 8.60 -5.49
CA VAL A 112 8.73 8.48 -4.74
C VAL A 112 7.63 9.30 -5.41
N LYS A 113 6.54 8.62 -5.78
CA LYS A 113 5.26 9.23 -6.14
C LYS A 113 4.48 9.59 -4.87
N ILE A 114 3.99 10.81 -4.82
CA ILE A 114 3.22 11.36 -3.69
C ILE A 114 1.77 11.55 -4.14
N SER A 115 0.81 10.96 -3.42
CA SER A 115 -0.59 10.92 -3.87
C SER A 115 -1.32 12.26 -3.80
N GLN A 116 -0.82 13.21 -2.99
CA GLN A 116 -1.45 14.50 -2.74
C GLN A 116 -0.62 15.65 -3.31
N ILE A 117 -1.28 16.59 -3.97
CA ILE A 117 -0.61 17.78 -4.52
C ILE A 117 -0.16 18.69 -3.35
N PRO A 118 1.10 19.13 -3.29
CA PRO A 118 1.57 20.03 -2.25
C PRO A 118 0.90 21.41 -2.33
N LYS A 119 0.05 21.72 -1.35
CA LYS A 119 -0.67 23.00 -1.24
C LYS A 119 -1.23 23.21 0.17
N GLU A 120 -2.07 24.24 0.30
CA GLU A 120 -2.92 24.47 1.46
C GLU A 120 -4.21 23.64 1.39
N TYR A 121 -4.57 23.02 2.52
CA TYR A 121 -5.78 22.23 2.74
C TYR A 121 -6.52 22.76 3.97
N ASP A 122 -7.85 22.74 3.97
CA ASP A 122 -8.70 23.15 5.10
C ASP A 122 -9.31 21.95 5.85
N GLU A 123 -8.80 20.75 5.57
CA GLU A 123 -9.18 19.49 6.17
C GLU A 123 -7.96 18.60 6.44
N SER A 124 -8.16 17.50 7.16
CA SER A 124 -7.12 16.50 7.40
C SER A 124 -6.72 15.84 6.09
N LEU A 125 -5.43 15.56 5.93
CA LEU A 125 -4.88 14.94 4.73
C LEU A 125 -4.32 13.55 5.03
N SER A 126 -4.53 12.62 4.12
CA SER A 126 -3.78 11.37 4.06
C SER A 126 -2.90 11.36 2.81
N ILE A 127 -1.59 11.28 3.03
CA ILE A 127 -0.59 11.27 1.98
C ILE A 127 -0.05 9.86 1.85
N GLU A 128 -0.13 9.33 0.64
CA GLU A 128 0.40 8.02 0.32
C GLU A 128 1.63 8.17 -0.55
N LEU A 129 2.61 7.31 -0.27
CA LEU A 129 3.87 7.23 -0.99
C LEU A 129 3.93 5.90 -1.74
N SER A 130 4.37 5.93 -2.99
CA SER A 130 4.62 4.74 -3.80
C SER A 130 5.81 4.94 -4.73
N ASN A 131 6.32 3.87 -5.33
CA ASN A 131 7.34 3.96 -6.38
C ASN A 131 7.15 2.79 -7.35
N ALA A 132 7.59 2.95 -8.60
CA ALA A 132 7.37 1.96 -9.66
C ALA A 132 8.15 0.66 -9.47
N LYS A 133 9.19 0.67 -8.63
CA LYS A 133 10.08 -0.47 -8.36
C LYS A 133 9.75 -1.22 -7.08
N SER A 134 8.70 -0.82 -6.37
CA SER A 134 8.34 -1.37 -5.05
C SER A 134 9.51 -1.36 -4.05
N LEU A 135 10.43 -0.39 -4.17
CA LEU A 135 11.54 -0.19 -3.25
C LEU A 135 11.05 0.28 -1.89
N ARG A 136 11.89 0.11 -0.86
CA ARG A 136 11.67 0.70 0.46
C ARG A 136 11.64 2.21 0.34
N ILE A 137 10.62 2.83 0.91
CA ILE A 137 10.46 4.28 0.91
C ILE A 137 10.80 4.79 2.31
N PHE A 138 11.51 5.91 2.38
CA PHE A 138 11.81 6.61 3.61
C PHE A 138 11.35 8.06 3.51
N TYR A 139 11.03 8.64 4.66
CA TYR A 139 10.56 10.01 4.73
C TYR A 139 10.97 10.73 6.01
N THR A 140 11.13 12.04 5.89
CA THR A 140 11.32 12.97 7.00
C THR A 140 10.17 13.97 6.96
N ILE A 141 9.51 14.19 8.11
CA ILE A 141 8.53 15.26 8.30
C ILE A 141 9.17 16.33 9.18
N GLU A 142 9.35 17.52 8.63
CA GLU A 142 9.67 18.72 9.39
C GLU A 142 8.36 19.49 9.64
N ALA A 143 7.88 19.48 10.89
CA ALA A 143 6.67 20.20 11.29
C ALA A 143 7.00 21.32 12.29
N GLU A 144 6.21 22.41 12.27
CA GLU A 144 6.32 23.48 13.27
C GLU A 144 6.06 22.96 14.69
N ASN A 145 5.16 21.98 14.83
CA ASN A 145 4.97 21.22 16.06
C ASN A 145 5.90 19.99 16.05
N SER A 146 6.84 19.95 16.99
CA SER A 146 7.81 18.85 17.12
C SER A 146 7.20 17.47 17.32
N GLU A 147 5.95 17.36 17.79
CA GLU A 147 5.26 16.06 17.96
C GLU A 147 5.02 15.31 16.65
N MET A 148 4.90 16.02 15.53
CA MET A 148 4.67 15.44 14.20
C MET A 148 5.98 15.27 13.42
N SER A 149 7.11 15.67 13.98
CA SER A 149 8.38 15.60 13.29
C SER A 149 8.90 14.17 13.29
N ILE A 150 9.23 13.68 12.10
CA ILE A 150 9.78 12.33 11.85
C ILE A 150 11.08 12.52 11.10
N VAL A 151 12.12 11.77 11.47
CA VAL A 151 13.42 11.80 10.78
C VAL A 151 13.71 10.41 10.25
N ASP A 152 13.88 10.30 8.95
CA ASP A 152 14.20 9.09 8.20
C ASP A 152 13.36 7.86 8.62
N GLY A 153 12.06 8.08 8.76
CA GLY A 153 11.10 7.01 9.01
C GLY A 153 10.91 6.15 7.77
N GLU A 154 10.89 4.83 7.93
CA GLU A 154 10.50 3.92 6.85
C GLU A 154 8.99 4.03 6.64
N TYR A 155 8.57 4.25 5.39
CA TYR A 155 7.17 4.40 5.03
C TYR A 155 6.51 3.03 4.93
N THR A 156 5.65 2.75 5.90
CA THR A 156 4.85 1.53 5.93
C THR A 156 3.34 1.83 5.96
N ASN A 157 2.96 3.04 6.38
CA ASN A 157 1.58 3.51 6.49
C ASN A 157 1.42 4.90 5.85
N PRO A 158 0.21 5.26 5.37
CA PRO A 158 -0.08 6.62 4.91
C PRO A 158 0.29 7.67 5.97
N ILE A 159 0.85 8.79 5.52
CA ILE A 159 1.19 9.92 6.36
C ILE A 159 -0.09 10.74 6.60
N ILE A 160 -0.55 10.79 7.84
CA ILE A 160 -1.74 11.53 8.23
C ILE A 160 -1.34 12.92 8.75
N LEU A 161 -1.91 13.97 8.16
CA LEU A 161 -1.77 15.36 8.60
C LEU A 161 -3.14 15.87 9.08
N ASP A 162 -3.41 15.69 10.37
CA ASP A 162 -4.70 15.96 11.03
C ASP A 162 -4.68 17.15 12.00
N LYS A 163 -3.57 17.90 12.01
CA LYS A 163 -3.38 19.06 12.88
C LYS A 163 -3.08 20.29 12.03
N ASN A 164 -3.46 21.47 12.55
CA ASN A 164 -3.10 22.73 11.91
C ASN A 164 -1.58 22.92 11.92
N GLY A 165 -1.02 23.33 10.80
CA GLY A 165 0.41 23.61 10.70
C GLY A 165 0.96 23.53 9.28
N THR A 166 2.23 23.89 9.16
CA THR A 166 3.04 23.69 7.95
C THR A 166 3.88 22.43 8.11
N TYR A 167 3.87 21.58 7.09
CA TYR A 167 4.59 20.31 7.04
C TYR A 167 5.49 20.29 5.81
N ILE A 168 6.79 20.08 6.00
CA ILE A 168 7.73 19.82 4.91
C ILE A 168 8.06 18.33 4.96
N ILE A 169 7.68 17.61 3.91
CA ILE A 169 7.91 16.16 3.80
C ILE A 169 9.00 15.94 2.76
N THR A 170 10.10 15.30 3.17
CA THR A 170 11.17 14.87 2.25
C THR A 170 11.06 13.36 2.13
N THR A 171 11.07 12.81 0.92
CA THR A 171 10.91 11.38 0.65
C THR A 171 12.00 10.87 -0.28
N TYR A 172 12.42 9.62 -0.10
CA TYR A 172 13.37 8.94 -0.99
C TYR A 172 13.14 7.43 -0.98
N THR A 173 13.72 6.72 -1.95
CA THR A 173 13.79 5.26 -1.95
C THR A 173 15.18 4.77 -1.56
N MET A 174 15.26 3.57 -1.00
CA MET A 174 16.51 2.81 -0.84
C MET A 174 16.36 1.45 -1.51
N ASP A 175 17.38 1.04 -2.26
CA ASP A 175 17.45 -0.29 -2.86
C ASP A 175 17.91 -1.36 -1.86
N GLU A 176 17.98 -2.61 -2.33
CA GLU A 176 18.43 -3.77 -1.54
C GLU A 176 19.88 -3.68 -1.02
N ASN A 177 20.69 -2.77 -1.57
CA ASN A 177 22.07 -2.51 -1.18
C ASN A 177 22.20 -1.25 -0.29
N ASP A 178 21.07 -0.75 0.22
CA ASP A 178 20.97 0.49 1.00
C ASP A 178 21.47 1.73 0.24
N VAL A 179 21.40 1.72 -1.10
CA VAL A 179 21.70 2.90 -1.92
C VAL A 179 20.49 3.80 -1.94
N LYS A 180 20.66 5.02 -1.43
CA LYS A 180 19.66 6.07 -1.45
C LYS A 180 19.55 6.71 -2.84
N HIS A 181 18.34 6.77 -3.37
CA HIS A 181 18.02 7.46 -4.62
C HIS A 181 17.52 8.90 -4.39
N ASP A 182 17.20 9.57 -5.50
CA ASP A 182 16.78 10.97 -5.51
C ASP A 182 15.57 11.26 -4.61
N GLU A 183 15.62 12.43 -3.98
CA GLU A 183 14.58 12.92 -3.08
C GLU A 183 13.54 13.79 -3.79
N ALA A 184 12.28 13.62 -3.36
CA ALA A 184 11.23 14.63 -3.49
C ALA A 184 11.07 15.38 -2.16
N LYS A 185 10.74 16.67 -2.21
CA LYS A 185 10.59 17.50 -1.01
C LYS A 185 9.39 18.41 -1.16
N VAL A 186 8.33 18.22 -0.39
CA VAL A 186 7.04 18.87 -0.58
C VAL A 186 6.59 19.64 0.64
N LYS A 187 5.82 20.72 0.44
CA LYS A 187 5.26 21.54 1.52
C LYS A 187 3.74 21.46 1.51
N TYR A 188 3.17 21.05 2.63
CA TYR A 188 1.74 21.10 2.90
C TYR A 188 1.42 22.11 4.00
N THR A 189 0.22 22.67 3.96
CA THR A 189 -0.30 23.52 5.03
C THR A 189 -1.72 23.10 5.35
N ILE A 190 -1.99 22.74 6.61
CA ILE A 190 -3.31 22.32 7.07
C ILE A 190 -3.94 23.44 7.91
N LYS A 191 -5.17 23.84 7.57
CA LYS A 191 -5.97 24.88 8.25
C LYS A 191 -7.42 24.42 8.48
N LEU A 192 -7.58 23.49 9.41
CA LEU A 192 -8.85 22.98 9.89
C LEU A 192 -9.73 24.10 10.47
N LYS A 193 -11.01 24.08 10.08
CA LYS A 193 -12.05 24.96 10.65
C LYS A 193 -12.31 24.56 12.10
N SER A 194 -12.30 25.53 13.02
CA SER A 194 -12.68 25.27 14.42
C SER A 194 -14.16 24.93 14.50
N VAL A 195 -14.51 23.78 15.08
CA VAL A 195 -15.89 23.46 15.45
C VAL A 195 -16.26 24.38 16.63
N SER A 196 -16.87 25.53 16.32
CA SER A 196 -17.48 26.38 17.33
C SER A 196 -18.76 25.72 17.82
N ASN A 197 -18.75 25.19 19.05
CA ASN A 197 -19.94 24.85 19.81
C ASN A 197 -20.72 26.14 20.13
N ASP A 198 -21.54 26.61 19.20
CA ASP A 198 -22.62 27.54 19.51
C ASP A 198 -23.96 26.84 19.28
N ASN A 199 -24.52 26.35 20.39
CA ASN A 199 -25.93 26.03 20.49
C ASN A 199 -26.75 27.32 20.35
N SER A 200 -27.35 27.52 19.18
CA SER A 200 -28.62 28.24 19.09
C SER A 200 -29.41 27.74 17.89
N SER A 201 -30.54 27.12 18.21
CA SER A 201 -31.64 26.77 17.31
C SER A 201 -31.96 27.88 16.31
N SER A 202 -32.15 27.53 15.03
CA SER A 202 -33.46 27.43 14.37
C SER A 202 -33.35 27.56 12.85
N GLU A 203 -34.04 26.64 12.17
CA GLU A 203 -34.63 26.77 10.83
C GLU A 203 -33.70 26.78 9.60
N ALA A 204 -33.62 25.57 9.02
CA ALA A 204 -33.70 25.26 7.60
C ALA A 204 -33.55 26.45 6.63
N LYS A 205 -32.32 26.62 6.13
CA LYS A 205 -32.11 27.03 4.74
C LYS A 205 -31.44 25.87 4.01
N SER A 206 -32.24 25.20 3.20
CA SER A 206 -31.81 24.29 2.16
C SER A 206 -31.10 25.10 1.08
N GLU A 207 -29.79 25.23 1.18
CA GLU A 207 -28.92 25.52 0.04
C GLU A 207 -27.74 24.57 0.13
N GLU A 208 -27.68 23.70 -0.88
CA GLU A 208 -26.59 22.87 -1.37
C GLU A 208 -25.18 23.15 -0.78
N ASP A 209 -24.95 22.76 0.47
CA ASP A 209 -23.60 22.49 0.95
C ASP A 209 -23.33 21.03 0.62
N LYS A 210 -22.82 20.79 -0.61
CA LYS A 210 -22.01 19.62 -0.87
C LYS A 210 -20.78 19.76 0.02
N SER A 211 -20.93 19.37 1.29
CA SER A 211 -19.84 18.90 2.13
C SER A 211 -19.07 17.92 1.26
N GLU A 212 -17.93 18.34 0.72
CA GLU A 212 -17.01 17.44 0.06
C GLU A 212 -16.67 16.38 1.09
N ILE A 213 -17.29 15.22 0.91
CA ILE A 213 -16.97 14.02 1.62
C ILE A 213 -15.53 13.69 1.21
N SER A 214 -14.55 14.01 2.07
CA SER A 214 -13.16 13.65 1.80
C SER A 214 -12.98 12.14 1.89
N LYS A 215 -13.02 11.53 0.72
CA LYS A 215 -12.62 10.15 0.45
C LYS A 215 -11.16 9.95 0.88
N GLY A 216 -10.83 8.80 1.45
CA GLY A 216 -9.47 8.42 1.79
C GLY A 216 -9.28 7.96 3.24
N TRP A 217 -8.04 7.69 3.61
CA TRP A 217 -7.69 7.25 4.95
C TRP A 217 -7.87 8.36 6.00
N LYS A 218 -8.35 7.98 7.18
CA LYS A 218 -8.46 8.84 8.35
C LYS A 218 -8.05 8.06 9.60
N GLN A 219 -7.23 8.67 10.43
CA GLN A 219 -6.84 8.12 11.73
C GLN A 219 -7.69 8.76 12.83
N VAL A 220 -8.21 7.96 13.75
CA VAL A 220 -8.93 8.41 14.94
C VAL A 220 -8.37 7.66 16.14
N GLY A 221 -7.51 8.30 16.93
CA GLY A 221 -6.75 7.61 17.97
C GLY A 221 -5.73 6.64 17.36
N GLU A 222 -5.77 5.37 17.78
CA GLU A 222 -4.92 4.31 17.22
C GLU A 222 -5.56 3.61 16.01
N ASP A 223 -6.85 3.86 15.78
CA ASP A 223 -7.64 3.20 14.73
C ASP A 223 -7.52 3.95 13.40
N LEU A 224 -7.44 3.18 12.32
CA LEU A 224 -7.43 3.68 10.94
C LEU A 224 -8.73 3.31 10.25
N TYR A 225 -9.24 4.23 9.44
CA TYR A 225 -10.48 4.11 8.69
C TYR A 225 -10.24 4.52 7.25
N TYR A 226 -11.02 3.98 6.32
CA TYR A 226 -11.04 4.49 4.94
C TYR A 226 -12.44 4.98 4.60
N TYR A 227 -12.55 6.21 4.11
CA TYR A 227 -13.83 6.81 3.75
C TYR A 227 -14.01 6.72 2.23
N GLY A 228 -15.12 6.11 1.81
CA GLY A 228 -15.54 6.09 0.42
C GLY A 228 -16.31 7.35 0.03
N ASP A 229 -16.95 7.31 -1.14
CA ASP A 229 -17.74 8.45 -1.66
C ASP A 229 -19.04 8.70 -0.87
N THR A 230 -19.39 7.82 0.07
CA THR A 230 -20.64 7.85 0.85
C THR A 230 -20.56 8.69 2.11
N GLY A 231 -19.35 9.05 2.55
CA GLY A 231 -19.11 9.84 3.77
C GLY A 231 -19.14 9.04 5.06
N LYS A 232 -19.23 7.72 4.95
CA LYS A 232 -19.05 6.78 6.05
C LYS A 232 -17.77 5.97 5.84
N PRO A 233 -17.14 5.48 6.91
CA PRO A 233 -16.05 4.52 6.76
C PRO A 233 -16.59 3.27 6.04
N VAL A 234 -15.75 2.69 5.19
CA VAL A 234 -15.99 1.41 4.54
C VAL A 234 -15.85 0.27 5.56
N ASN A 235 -16.45 -0.87 5.26
CA ASN A 235 -16.37 -2.11 6.03
C ASN A 235 -16.07 -3.30 5.09
N GLY A 236 -15.70 -4.44 5.68
CA GLY A 236 -15.31 -5.64 4.96
C GLY A 236 -14.02 -5.46 4.15
N GLU A 237 -13.81 -6.37 3.20
CA GLU A 237 -12.66 -6.30 2.29
C GLU A 237 -12.82 -5.15 1.29
N GLN A 238 -11.75 -4.38 1.12
CA GLN A 238 -11.67 -3.26 0.18
C GLN A 238 -10.33 -3.27 -0.55
N VAL A 239 -10.40 -3.11 -1.88
CA VAL A 239 -9.21 -2.88 -2.70
C VAL A 239 -8.95 -1.38 -2.81
N ILE A 240 -7.86 -0.93 -2.20
CA ILE A 240 -7.45 0.47 -2.14
C ILE A 240 -6.04 0.57 -2.73
N TYR A 241 -5.92 1.25 -3.88
CA TYR A 241 -4.66 1.41 -4.63
C TYR A 241 -3.91 0.08 -4.85
N ASP A 242 -4.64 -0.90 -5.42
CA ASP A 242 -4.16 -2.25 -5.76
C ASP A 242 -3.70 -3.13 -4.58
N LYS A 243 -4.02 -2.73 -3.35
CA LYS A 243 -3.84 -3.56 -2.15
C LYS A 243 -5.20 -3.87 -1.53
N SER A 244 -5.37 -5.11 -1.06
CA SER A 244 -6.55 -5.50 -0.28
C SER A 244 -6.35 -5.16 1.19
N TYR A 245 -7.39 -4.66 1.83
CA TYR A 245 -7.47 -4.33 3.25
C TYR A 245 -8.80 -4.84 3.79
N TYR A 246 -8.86 -5.20 5.06
CA TYR A 246 -10.11 -5.55 5.73
C TYR A 246 -10.45 -4.55 6.83
N PHE A 247 -11.70 -4.10 6.84
CA PHE A 247 -12.24 -3.21 7.85
C PHE A 247 -13.35 -3.92 8.63
N ASP A 248 -13.33 -3.82 9.97
CA ASP A 248 -14.37 -4.43 10.81
C ASP A 248 -15.75 -3.78 10.63
N ASP A 249 -16.74 -4.29 11.36
CA ASP A 249 -18.12 -3.77 11.30
C ASP A 249 -18.25 -2.31 11.76
N GLU A 250 -17.29 -1.80 12.54
CA GLU A 250 -17.20 -0.38 12.94
C GLU A 250 -16.41 0.46 11.92
N GLY A 251 -15.83 -0.17 10.89
CA GLY A 251 -15.03 0.42 9.83
C GLY A 251 -13.56 0.61 10.18
N LYS A 252 -13.06 -0.03 11.25
CA LYS A 252 -11.66 0.03 11.67
C LYS A 252 -10.83 -0.96 10.89
N LEU A 253 -9.67 -0.52 10.42
CA LEU A 253 -8.70 -1.35 9.72
C LEU A 253 -8.17 -2.45 10.65
N ILE A 254 -8.30 -3.69 10.21
CA ILE A 254 -7.70 -4.86 10.85
C ILE A 254 -6.18 -4.88 10.57
N ARG A 255 -5.37 -5.12 11.60
CA ARG A 255 -3.89 -5.19 11.52
C ARG A 255 -3.31 -6.22 12.47
N ASN A 256 -2.18 -6.83 12.09
CA ASN A 256 -1.44 -7.85 12.85
C ASN A 256 -2.29 -9.02 13.35
N GLN A 257 -3.25 -9.45 12.54
CA GLN A 257 -4.13 -10.56 12.89
C GLN A 257 -4.79 -11.12 11.63
N PHE A 258 -5.27 -12.36 11.74
CA PHE A 258 -6.09 -12.95 10.72
C PHE A 258 -7.46 -12.28 10.63
N VAL A 259 -7.93 -12.12 9.41
CA VAL A 259 -9.35 -11.90 9.12
C VAL A 259 -10.09 -13.17 9.51
N ARG A 260 -11.20 -13.00 10.22
CA ARG A 260 -12.04 -14.10 10.68
C ARG A 260 -13.39 -13.99 10.02
N GLU A 261 -13.77 -15.02 9.29
CA GLU A 261 -15.04 -15.07 8.57
C GLU A 261 -15.99 -16.01 9.29
N GLU A 262 -17.19 -15.52 9.62
CA GLU A 262 -18.19 -16.36 10.28
C GLU A 262 -18.66 -17.44 9.31
N ILE A 263 -18.69 -18.69 9.76
CA ILE A 263 -19.17 -19.81 8.94
C ILE A 263 -20.69 -19.68 8.76
N ASP A 264 -21.14 -19.60 7.51
CA ASP A 264 -22.56 -19.48 7.18
C ASP A 264 -23.33 -20.70 7.72
N ALA A 265 -24.53 -20.46 8.26
CA ALA A 265 -25.37 -21.52 8.81
C ALA A 265 -25.66 -22.65 7.81
N SER A 266 -25.68 -22.35 6.51
CA SER A 266 -25.85 -23.33 5.43
C SER A 266 -24.61 -24.19 5.16
N GLU A 267 -23.42 -23.67 5.47
CA GLU A 267 -22.16 -24.41 5.35
C GLU A 267 -21.91 -25.30 6.55
N LYS A 268 -22.47 -24.99 7.73
CA LYS A 268 -22.37 -25.84 8.94
C LYS A 268 -22.92 -27.27 8.76
N ASP A 269 -23.61 -27.54 7.66
CA ASP A 269 -24.04 -28.88 7.28
C ASP A 269 -22.93 -29.73 6.61
N ASP A 270 -21.79 -29.15 6.27
CA ASP A 270 -20.61 -29.85 5.80
C ASP A 270 -20.07 -30.82 6.88
N ILE A 271 -19.57 -31.97 6.44
CA ILE A 271 -19.09 -33.03 7.32
C ILE A 271 -17.92 -32.57 8.21
N TYR A 272 -17.05 -31.70 7.69
CA TYR A 272 -15.94 -31.11 8.43
C TYR A 272 -16.42 -30.22 9.58
N TYR A 273 -17.35 -29.30 9.30
CA TYR A 273 -17.88 -28.39 10.33
C TYR A 273 -18.75 -29.10 11.37
N LYS A 274 -19.46 -30.17 10.97
CA LYS A 274 -20.16 -31.07 11.89
C LYS A 274 -19.20 -31.80 12.83
N LEU A 275 -18.08 -32.29 12.29
CA LEU A 275 -17.06 -33.01 13.05
C LEU A 275 -16.47 -32.14 14.18
N ILE A 276 -16.15 -30.89 13.87
CA ILE A 276 -15.62 -29.93 14.85
C ILE A 276 -16.70 -29.40 15.82
N ASN A 277 -17.95 -29.87 15.70
CA ASN A 277 -19.09 -29.58 16.57
C ASN A 277 -19.37 -28.06 16.69
N ALA A 278 -19.45 -27.39 15.55
CA ALA A 278 -19.69 -25.96 15.38
C ALA A 278 -21.10 -25.46 15.81
N GLY A 279 -21.67 -26.01 16.88
CA GLY A 279 -22.91 -25.53 17.51
C GLY A 279 -22.76 -24.19 18.22
N GLU A 280 -21.55 -23.60 18.21
CA GLU A 280 -21.18 -22.29 18.75
C GLU A 280 -20.74 -21.34 17.62
N ASP A 281 -20.46 -20.07 17.97
CA ASP A 281 -19.93 -19.07 17.05
C ASP A 281 -18.46 -19.40 16.72
N VAL A 282 -18.24 -19.95 15.53
CA VAL A 282 -16.93 -20.37 15.00
C VAL A 282 -16.65 -19.66 13.67
N TYR A 283 -15.36 -19.52 13.35
CA TYR A 283 -14.90 -18.70 12.24
C TYR A 283 -13.85 -19.44 11.42
N ILE A 284 -13.80 -19.16 10.12
CA ILE A 284 -12.69 -19.54 9.26
C ILE A 284 -11.58 -18.50 9.44
N LEU A 285 -10.35 -18.97 9.55
CA LEU A 285 -9.15 -18.18 9.51
C LEU A 285 -8.79 -17.90 8.05
N GLY A 286 -9.09 -16.68 7.59
CA GLY A 286 -8.85 -16.23 6.23
C GLY A 286 -7.48 -15.55 6.09
N ASP A 287 -7.44 -14.48 5.30
CA ASP A 287 -6.23 -13.70 5.04
C ASP A 287 -5.59 -13.14 6.31
N TYR A 288 -4.27 -12.97 6.29
CA TYR A 288 -3.56 -12.29 7.37
C TYR A 288 -3.38 -10.81 7.05
N ALA A 289 -3.91 -9.94 7.91
CA ALA A 289 -3.64 -8.52 7.85
C ALA A 289 -2.32 -8.20 8.56
N ASP A 290 -1.36 -7.65 7.83
CA ASP A 290 -0.06 -7.30 8.40
C ASP A 290 -0.09 -6.05 9.28
N SER A 291 1.08 -5.57 9.71
CA SER A 291 1.21 -4.38 10.55
C SER A 291 0.68 -3.10 9.91
N ASN A 292 0.52 -3.08 8.59
CA ASN A 292 -0.06 -1.98 7.83
C ASN A 292 -1.49 -2.28 7.36
N GLY A 293 -2.03 -3.45 7.73
CA GLY A 293 -3.37 -3.91 7.39
C GLY A 293 -3.54 -4.42 5.97
N VAL A 294 -2.42 -4.56 5.23
CA VAL A 294 -2.44 -5.18 3.91
C VAL A 294 -2.72 -6.66 4.11
N LEU A 295 -3.69 -7.18 3.36
CA LEU A 295 -4.06 -8.59 3.38
C LEU A 295 -3.05 -9.42 2.60
N TRP A 296 -2.71 -10.56 3.18
CA TRP A 296 -1.89 -11.60 2.60
C TRP A 296 -2.71 -12.88 2.58
N ASP A 297 -2.86 -13.45 1.38
CA ASP A 297 -3.44 -14.78 1.20
C ASP A 297 -2.67 -15.80 2.02
N VAL A 298 -3.38 -16.71 2.68
CA VAL A 298 -2.81 -17.72 3.59
C VAL A 298 -3.20 -19.09 3.07
N ALA A 299 -2.26 -19.75 2.40
CA ALA A 299 -2.41 -21.12 1.94
C ALA A 299 -1.88 -22.14 2.97
N GLU A 300 -0.86 -21.78 3.74
CA GLU A 300 -0.20 -22.67 4.71
C GLU A 300 0.26 -21.90 5.95
N LEU A 301 0.20 -22.57 7.10
CA LEU A 301 0.78 -22.13 8.37
C LEU A 301 1.84 -23.15 8.80
N SER A 302 3.11 -22.73 8.84
CA SER A 302 4.21 -23.59 9.27
C SER A 302 5.05 -22.94 10.37
N SER A 303 5.73 -23.74 11.19
CA SER A 303 6.60 -23.25 12.26
C SER A 303 7.75 -24.19 12.55
N ASP A 304 8.93 -23.64 12.79
CA ASP A 304 10.11 -24.33 13.34
C ASP A 304 10.32 -24.01 14.85
N GLY A 305 9.42 -23.20 15.43
CA GLY A 305 9.52 -22.66 16.78
C GLY A 305 9.15 -23.64 17.89
N GLU A 306 8.89 -23.12 19.09
CA GLU A 306 8.51 -23.93 20.23
C GLU A 306 6.99 -24.13 20.30
N VAL A 307 6.57 -25.33 20.71
CA VAL A 307 5.20 -25.61 21.12
C VAL A 307 5.12 -25.57 22.65
N ILE A 308 4.55 -24.49 23.18
CA ILE A 308 4.47 -24.20 24.61
C ILE A 308 3.10 -24.61 25.15
N ASP A 309 3.08 -25.54 26.10
CA ASP A 309 1.87 -25.92 26.83
C ASP A 309 1.44 -24.80 27.80
N ARG A 310 0.25 -24.21 27.58
CA ARG A 310 -0.33 -23.14 28.40
C ARG A 310 -1.50 -23.63 29.27
N GLY A 311 -1.64 -24.95 29.45
CA GLY A 311 -2.73 -25.57 30.19
C GLY A 311 -3.81 -26.08 29.24
N ASP A 312 -4.73 -25.20 28.83
CA ASP A 312 -5.90 -25.57 28.01
C ASP A 312 -5.65 -25.46 26.49
N TYR A 313 -4.48 -24.93 26.10
CA TYR A 313 -4.09 -24.74 24.71
C TYR A 313 -2.56 -24.78 24.57
N TYR A 314 -2.10 -24.98 23.34
CA TYR A 314 -0.71 -24.81 22.94
C TYR A 314 -0.50 -23.45 22.29
N GLU A 315 0.58 -22.77 22.65
CA GLU A 315 1.10 -21.60 21.94
C GLU A 315 2.26 -22.07 21.06
N VAL A 316 2.12 -21.93 19.75
CA VAL A 316 3.18 -22.26 18.78
C VAL A 316 3.84 -20.95 18.36
N THR A 317 5.16 -20.83 18.51
CA THR A 317 5.92 -19.61 18.19
C THR A 317 6.52 -19.66 16.79
N GLU A 318 7.09 -18.54 16.30
CA GLU A 318 7.79 -18.45 15.00
C GLU A 318 6.96 -18.97 13.82
N VAL A 319 5.65 -18.74 13.88
CA VAL A 319 4.72 -19.16 12.85
C VAL A 319 4.92 -18.30 11.63
N LYS A 320 5.02 -18.95 10.48
CA LYS A 320 5.13 -18.34 9.17
C LYS A 320 3.89 -18.67 8.36
N ILE A 321 3.47 -17.72 7.54
CA ILE A 321 2.46 -17.93 6.51
C ILE A 321 3.12 -17.98 5.14
N THR A 322 2.59 -18.83 4.27
CA THR A 322 2.85 -18.79 2.82
C THR A 322 1.52 -18.73 2.08
N GLY A 323 1.57 -18.25 0.86
CA GLY A 323 0.40 -18.08 0.02
C GLY A 323 0.77 -17.50 -1.33
N TRP A 324 -0.25 -17.09 -2.08
CA TRP A 324 -0.09 -16.72 -3.48
C TRP A 324 -0.35 -15.23 -3.70
N ASN A 325 0.52 -14.59 -4.48
CA ASN A 325 0.27 -13.23 -4.95
C ASN A 325 -0.03 -13.25 -6.46
N TYR A 326 -1.12 -12.60 -6.86
CA TYR A 326 -1.48 -12.46 -8.26
C TYR A 326 -0.92 -11.16 -8.85
N ASP A 327 0.13 -11.29 -9.66
CA ASP A 327 0.70 -10.21 -10.42
C ASP A 327 -0.15 -9.92 -11.68
N LYS A 328 -0.88 -8.81 -11.64
CA LYS A 328 -1.72 -8.34 -12.75
C LYS A 328 -0.93 -7.87 -13.96
N GLU A 329 0.28 -7.34 -13.77
CA GLU A 329 1.11 -6.78 -14.85
C GLU A 329 1.65 -7.90 -15.75
N TYR A 330 2.01 -9.04 -15.14
CA TYR A 330 2.54 -10.20 -15.85
C TYR A 330 1.52 -11.35 -16.00
N ASN A 331 0.31 -11.20 -15.48
CA ASN A 331 -0.74 -12.24 -15.46
C ASN A 331 -0.18 -13.56 -14.90
N LYS A 332 0.48 -13.47 -13.74
CA LYS A 332 1.22 -14.58 -13.12
C LYS A 332 0.88 -14.67 -11.64
N THR A 333 0.76 -15.88 -11.14
CA THR A 333 0.63 -16.16 -9.70
C THR A 333 1.97 -16.67 -9.19
N ASP A 334 2.55 -16.00 -8.20
CA ASP A 334 3.81 -16.40 -7.57
C ASP A 334 3.62 -16.56 -6.06
N MET A 335 4.25 -17.59 -5.49
CA MET A 335 4.30 -17.76 -4.04
C MET A 335 5.19 -16.69 -3.43
N TYR A 336 4.71 -15.97 -2.41
CA TYR A 336 5.53 -14.99 -1.72
C TYR A 336 6.48 -15.67 -0.71
N ALA A 337 7.57 -14.99 -0.34
CA ALA A 337 8.52 -15.50 0.66
C ALA A 337 7.83 -15.65 2.03
N PRO A 338 8.04 -16.76 2.77
CA PRO A 338 7.35 -16.99 4.04
C PRO A 338 7.44 -15.80 4.99
N LYS A 339 6.30 -15.40 5.58
CA LYS A 339 6.20 -14.23 6.44
C LYS A 339 5.94 -14.64 7.88
N ASP A 340 6.82 -14.21 8.78
CA ASP A 340 6.67 -14.43 10.23
C ASP A 340 5.51 -13.59 10.78
N ILE A 341 4.62 -14.25 11.52
CA ILE A 341 3.44 -13.65 12.15
C ILE A 341 3.45 -13.83 13.68
N GLY A 342 4.58 -14.26 14.25
CA GLY A 342 4.75 -14.47 15.67
C GLY A 342 4.21 -15.83 16.12
N SER A 343 3.07 -15.83 16.82
CA SER A 343 2.56 -17.03 17.48
C SER A 343 1.08 -17.25 17.23
N ILE A 344 0.67 -18.51 17.17
CA ILE A 344 -0.74 -18.90 17.13
C ILE A 344 -1.11 -19.76 18.35
N LYS A 345 -2.40 -19.91 18.57
CA LYS A 345 -2.94 -20.70 19.69
C LYS A 345 -3.81 -21.82 19.17
N ILE A 346 -3.54 -23.05 19.62
CA ILE A 346 -4.26 -24.26 19.21
C ILE A 346 -4.86 -24.89 20.47
N ARG A 347 -6.19 -25.07 20.52
CA ARG A 347 -6.82 -25.75 21.65
C ARG A 347 -6.31 -27.19 21.72
N LYS A 348 -6.16 -27.72 22.94
CA LYS A 348 -5.68 -29.10 23.12
C LYS A 348 -6.62 -30.15 22.54
N ASP A 349 -7.92 -29.87 22.56
CA ASP A 349 -8.99 -30.68 21.97
C ASP A 349 -9.28 -30.34 20.50
N ALA A 350 -8.44 -29.52 19.85
CA ALA A 350 -8.57 -29.20 18.44
C ALA A 350 -8.50 -30.48 17.59
N LYS A 351 -9.41 -30.60 16.62
CA LYS A 351 -9.49 -31.75 15.72
C LYS A 351 -8.64 -31.48 14.47
N LEU A 352 -7.49 -32.13 14.38
CA LEU A 352 -6.63 -32.08 13.21
C LEU A 352 -7.05 -33.22 12.27
N VAL A 353 -7.71 -32.86 11.16
CA VAL A 353 -8.24 -33.81 10.18
C VAL A 353 -7.15 -34.22 9.23
N THR A 354 -6.86 -35.52 9.15
CA THR A 354 -5.61 -36.01 8.53
C THR A 354 -5.79 -37.05 7.45
N PHE A 355 -7.03 -37.50 7.22
CA PHE A 355 -7.39 -38.26 6.04
C PHE A 355 -8.91 -38.31 5.90
N GLU A 356 -9.35 -38.46 4.66
CA GLU A 356 -10.74 -38.66 4.25
C GLU A 356 -10.88 -40.10 3.76
N ASP A 357 -11.83 -40.84 4.33
CA ASP A 357 -12.16 -42.21 3.93
C ASP A 357 -13.54 -42.29 3.29
N GLU A 358 -13.77 -43.31 2.47
CA GLU A 358 -15.06 -43.61 1.85
C GLU A 358 -15.47 -45.07 2.14
N ASN A 359 -16.71 -45.33 2.60
CA ASN A 359 -17.17 -46.71 2.80
C ASN A 359 -17.56 -47.39 1.49
N GLU A 360 -17.83 -48.69 1.58
CA GLU A 360 -18.36 -49.49 0.46
C GLU A 360 -19.68 -48.95 -0.14
N ASN A 361 -20.40 -48.06 0.56
CA ASN A 361 -21.63 -47.44 0.09
C ASN A 361 -21.40 -46.08 -0.61
N GLY A 362 -20.17 -45.58 -0.60
CA GLY A 362 -19.82 -44.27 -1.13
C GLY A 362 -20.04 -43.09 -0.16
N ASP A 363 -20.25 -43.37 1.13
CA ASP A 363 -20.30 -42.32 2.13
C ASP A 363 -18.88 -41.93 2.55
N THR A 364 -18.56 -40.65 2.46
CA THR A 364 -17.33 -40.04 2.97
C THR A 364 -17.38 -39.89 4.49
N TYR A 365 -16.26 -40.11 5.18
CA TYR A 365 -16.05 -39.74 6.58
C TYR A 365 -14.64 -39.24 6.82
N LEU A 366 -14.54 -38.27 7.72
CA LEU A 366 -13.28 -37.64 8.08
C LEU A 366 -12.75 -38.25 9.37
N ASN A 367 -11.47 -38.57 9.34
CA ASN A 367 -10.74 -38.99 10.53
C ASN A 367 -9.89 -37.83 11.04
N TYR A 368 -9.78 -37.74 12.36
CA TYR A 368 -9.03 -36.69 13.02
C TYR A 368 -8.21 -37.27 14.15
N TYR A 369 -7.15 -36.56 14.52
CA TYR A 369 -6.60 -36.71 15.85
C TYR A 369 -6.66 -35.41 16.61
N ILE A 370 -6.75 -35.56 17.92
CA ILE A 370 -6.74 -34.45 18.87
C ILE A 370 -5.33 -33.87 18.97
N ALA A 371 -5.20 -32.54 18.97
CA ALA A 371 -3.91 -31.85 19.04
C ALA A 371 -3.04 -32.31 20.23
N ASP A 372 -3.62 -32.52 21.42
CA ASP A 372 -2.89 -33.06 22.58
C ASP A 372 -2.40 -34.50 22.35
N THR A 373 -3.16 -35.33 21.64
CA THR A 373 -2.72 -36.66 21.23
C THR A 373 -1.53 -36.57 20.26
N TYR A 374 -1.63 -35.70 19.25
CA TYR A 374 -0.54 -35.42 18.31
C TYR A 374 0.73 -35.00 19.04
N TYR A 375 0.64 -33.97 19.88
CA TYR A 375 1.75 -33.44 20.67
C TYR A 375 2.49 -34.52 21.45
N ASN A 376 1.75 -35.36 22.18
CA ASN A 376 2.34 -36.39 23.03
C ASN A 376 3.04 -37.49 22.23
N VAL A 377 2.49 -37.86 21.07
CA VAL A 377 3.05 -38.93 20.22
C VAL A 377 4.21 -38.42 19.37
N ALA A 378 4.16 -37.16 18.95
CA ALA A 378 5.16 -36.53 18.10
C ALA A 378 6.40 -36.03 18.86
N GLY A 379 6.48 -36.28 20.17
CA GLY A 379 7.59 -35.79 20.99
C GLY A 379 7.57 -34.27 21.18
N GLY A 380 6.39 -33.66 21.25
CA GLY A 380 6.20 -32.23 21.50
C GLY A 380 5.92 -31.39 20.24
N LYS A 381 5.58 -32.03 19.11
CA LYS A 381 5.26 -31.37 17.84
C LYS A 381 3.77 -31.50 17.50
N LEU A 382 3.25 -30.55 16.73
CA LEU A 382 1.90 -30.58 16.15
C LEU A 382 1.95 -30.79 14.62
N SER A 383 3.01 -31.43 14.16
CA SER A 383 3.29 -31.85 12.77
C SER A 383 3.75 -33.30 12.77
N GLU A 384 3.91 -33.91 11.58
CA GLU A 384 4.45 -35.26 11.47
C GLU A 384 5.82 -35.41 12.15
N VAL A 385 6.10 -36.60 12.72
CA VAL A 385 7.39 -36.89 13.37
C VAL A 385 8.57 -36.79 12.40
N THR A 386 8.32 -37.07 11.12
CA THR A 386 9.29 -37.06 10.04
C THR A 386 9.65 -35.66 9.55
N LEU A 387 8.83 -34.66 9.86
CA LEU A 387 9.03 -33.28 9.44
C LEU A 387 9.95 -32.55 10.42
N PRO A 388 10.91 -31.72 9.94
CA PRO A 388 11.70 -30.87 10.80
C PRO A 388 10.83 -29.83 11.54
N GLU A 389 9.74 -29.38 10.94
CA GLU A 389 8.79 -28.41 11.46
C GLU A 389 8.13 -28.90 12.76
N THR A 390 7.64 -27.97 13.57
CA THR A 390 6.84 -28.23 14.78
C THR A 390 5.35 -28.04 14.56
N LEU A 391 4.97 -27.35 13.49
CA LEU A 391 3.60 -27.18 13.01
C LEU A 391 3.64 -27.08 11.48
N ASP A 392 2.68 -27.73 10.83
CA ASP A 392 2.48 -27.64 9.38
C ASP A 392 1.00 -27.87 9.05
N LEU A 393 0.25 -26.81 8.75
CA LEU A 393 -1.19 -26.83 8.50
C LEU A 393 -1.53 -26.23 7.13
N ASP A 394 -2.37 -26.95 6.38
CA ASP A 394 -3.00 -26.49 5.16
C ASP A 394 -4.20 -25.60 5.49
N ASN A 395 -4.13 -24.34 5.10
CA ASN A 395 -5.19 -23.38 5.32
C ASN A 395 -6.24 -23.36 4.18
N ASN A 396 -5.96 -23.99 3.02
CA ASN A 396 -6.92 -24.11 1.93
C ASN A 396 -8.12 -25.00 2.28
N TRP A 397 -8.05 -25.73 3.39
CA TRP A 397 -9.11 -26.56 3.95
C TRP A 397 -9.87 -25.87 5.09
N ASN A 398 -9.76 -24.54 5.18
CA ASN A 398 -10.44 -23.69 6.14
C ASN A 398 -10.07 -24.04 7.59
N THR A 399 -8.92 -23.54 8.05
CA THR A 399 -8.59 -23.59 9.48
C THR A 399 -9.69 -22.90 10.27
N VAL A 400 -10.24 -23.58 11.26
CA VAL A 400 -11.37 -23.11 12.07
C VAL A 400 -10.88 -22.66 13.43
N VAL A 401 -11.34 -21.48 13.82
CA VAL A 401 -11.07 -20.87 15.12
C VAL A 401 -12.34 -20.62 15.92
N ASP A 402 -12.21 -20.62 17.24
CA ASP A 402 -13.26 -20.12 18.14
C ASP A 402 -13.34 -18.58 18.14
N LYS A 403 -14.34 -18.03 18.83
CA LYS A 403 -14.53 -16.58 19.00
C LYS A 403 -13.32 -15.84 19.61
N GLU A 404 -12.48 -16.54 20.35
CA GLU A 404 -11.27 -15.98 20.97
C GLU A 404 -10.05 -16.08 20.04
N GLY A 405 -10.19 -16.73 18.88
CA GLY A 405 -9.15 -16.89 17.86
C GLY A 405 -8.25 -18.10 18.06
N TYR A 406 -8.66 -19.09 18.87
CA TYR A 406 -7.90 -20.32 19.05
C TYR A 406 -8.32 -21.32 17.99
N ILE A 407 -7.34 -21.97 17.35
CA ILE A 407 -7.58 -23.04 16.39
C ILE A 407 -8.24 -24.22 17.10
N ILE A 408 -9.37 -24.66 16.57
CA ILE A 408 -10.18 -25.80 17.04
C ILE A 408 -10.34 -26.89 15.97
N GLY A 409 -10.05 -26.57 14.71
CA GLY A 409 -10.07 -27.50 13.59
C GLY A 409 -9.09 -27.05 12.52
N ALA A 410 -8.30 -27.97 11.98
CA ALA A 410 -7.41 -27.69 10.86
C ALA A 410 -7.07 -28.99 10.13
N LYS A 411 -6.44 -28.87 8.95
CA LYS A 411 -5.89 -30.00 8.21
C LYS A 411 -4.38 -29.88 8.12
N PRO A 412 -3.58 -30.87 8.53
CA PRO A 412 -2.15 -30.91 8.24
C PRO A 412 -1.88 -31.07 6.74
N VAL A 413 -0.75 -30.55 6.25
CA VAL A 413 -0.39 -30.62 4.81
C VAL A 413 -0.15 -32.06 4.33
N TYR A 414 0.28 -32.96 5.22
CA TYR A 414 0.56 -34.35 4.93
C TYR A 414 -0.30 -35.30 5.76
N ASP A 415 -0.81 -36.34 5.11
CA ASP A 415 -1.66 -37.36 5.72
C ASP A 415 -0.81 -38.38 6.49
N ALA A 416 -1.25 -38.74 7.70
CA ALA A 416 -0.55 -39.68 8.58
C ALA A 416 -0.35 -41.11 7.99
N ASP A 417 -0.91 -41.41 6.82
CA ASP A 417 -0.97 -42.75 6.22
C ASP A 417 -0.06 -42.96 5.00
N ASP A 418 0.55 -41.94 4.41
CA ASP A 418 1.24 -42.11 3.11
C ASP A 418 2.68 -42.67 3.21
N SER A 419 3.23 -42.78 4.43
CA SER A 419 4.60 -43.29 4.68
C SER A 419 4.68 -44.57 5.52
N GLY A 420 3.54 -45.07 6.02
CA GLY A 420 3.46 -46.32 6.80
C GLY A 420 4.33 -46.40 8.07
N THR A 421 4.89 -45.29 8.55
CA THR A 421 5.80 -45.28 9.72
C THR A 421 5.65 -44.07 10.65
N GLY A 422 4.67 -43.19 10.42
CA GLY A 422 4.76 -41.81 10.88
C GLY A 422 3.70 -41.25 11.82
N MET A 423 2.54 -41.88 12.10
CA MET A 423 1.71 -41.53 13.27
C MET A 423 0.57 -42.53 13.47
N LEU A 424 0.32 -42.84 14.76
CA LEU A 424 -0.88 -43.44 15.35
C LEU A 424 -1.63 -44.46 14.48
N THR A 425 -1.36 -45.76 14.69
CA THR A 425 -2.32 -46.79 14.25
C THR A 425 -3.66 -46.52 14.93
N TYR A 426 -4.68 -46.25 14.13
CA TYR A 426 -6.07 -46.03 14.52
C TYR A 426 -6.52 -47.02 15.61
N GLU A 427 -6.65 -46.56 16.86
CA GLU A 427 -7.45 -47.25 17.88
C GLU A 427 -8.52 -46.26 18.37
N GLN A 428 -9.78 -46.63 18.07
CA GLN A 428 -11.01 -45.87 18.34
C GLN A 428 -11.26 -45.55 19.81
#